data_AF-A0A382RF77-F1
#
_entry.id   AF-A0A382RF77-F1
#
_cell.length_a   1.000
_cell.length_b   1.000
_cell.length_c   1.000
_cell.angle_alpha   90.00
_cell.angle_beta   90.00
_cell.angle_gamma   90.00
#
_symmetry.space_group_name_H-M   'P 1'
#
loop_
_entity.id
_entity.type
_entity.pdbx_description
1 polymer ?
#
loop_
_entity_poly.entity_id
_entity_poly.type
_entity_poly.pdbx_seq_one_letter_code
_entity_poly.pdbx_strand_id
1 'polypeptide(L)'
;MALLVMANVALYLWATQLSPKAELGLPEAQAGHNLEAMELLSEESIVVGARADCLRIGPFSTEQTLSAGRRLLVNKGYGLAQQRTAAREVHAYQVLAGPFRSDIARDNARMRLQEKGVSTRDLAYGDDKILLLRDYARKSQAEAFAASLDALEIPVLVKLQARTLGPLYWLDVPDVV
;
A
#
# COMPACT_ATOMS: atom_id res chain seq x y z
N MET A 1 -49.59 38.65 -28.68
CA MET A 1 -48.62 39.41 -27.86
C MET A 1 -48.83 39.19 -26.36
N ALA A 2 -50.03 39.40 -25.80
CA ALA A 2 -50.27 39.28 -24.34
C ALA A 2 -49.94 37.90 -23.73
N LEU A 3 -50.17 36.81 -24.46
CA LEU A 3 -49.91 35.43 -24.00
C LEU A 3 -48.42 35.14 -23.77
N LEU A 4 -47.54 35.67 -24.62
CA LEU A 4 -46.08 35.49 -24.46
C LEU A 4 -45.53 36.30 -23.30
N VAL A 5 -46.12 37.47 -23.02
CA VAL A 5 -45.76 38.30 -21.86
C VAL A 5 -46.16 37.59 -20.57
N MET A 6 -47.38 37.04 -20.50
CA MET A 6 -47.85 36.26 -19.35
C MET A 6 -46.99 35.03 -19.08
N ALA A 7 -46.60 34.30 -20.12
CA ALA A 7 -45.73 33.13 -19.98
C ALA A 7 -44.35 33.52 -19.41
N ASN A 8 -43.75 34.62 -19.88
CA ASN A 8 -42.47 35.09 -19.36
C ASN A 8 -42.57 35.57 -17.90
N VAL A 9 -43.67 36.25 -17.53
CA VAL A 9 -43.90 36.70 -16.15
C VAL A 9 -44.09 35.51 -15.21
N ALA A 10 -44.83 34.48 -15.63
CA ALA A 10 -45.00 33.25 -14.85
C ALA A 10 -43.66 32.52 -14.65
N LEU A 11 -42.82 32.45 -15.68
CA LEU A 11 -41.50 31.82 -15.61
C LEU A 11 -40.53 32.60 -14.70
N TYR A 12 -40.59 33.94 -14.75
CA TYR A 12 -39.81 34.81 -13.89
C TYR A 12 -40.20 34.65 -12.41
N LEU A 13 -41.49 34.58 -12.11
CA LEU A 13 -41.99 34.34 -10.74
C LEU A 13 -41.62 32.94 -10.24
N TRP A 14 -41.67 31.93 -11.09
CA TRP A 14 -41.22 30.58 -10.74
C TRP A 14 -39.74 30.54 -10.39
N ALA A 15 -38.87 31.17 -11.20
CA ALA A 15 -37.43 31.19 -10.94
C ALA A 15 -37.07 31.94 -9.64
N THR A 16 -37.78 33.02 -9.33
CA THR A 16 -37.41 33.95 -8.24
C THR A 16 -38.07 33.65 -6.90
N GLN A 17 -39.26 33.04 -6.89
CA GLN A 17 -40.00 32.76 -5.64
C GLN A 17 -40.09 31.27 -5.27
N LEU A 18 -39.84 30.36 -6.22
CA LEU A 18 -39.87 28.90 -6.00
C LEU A 18 -38.48 28.26 -5.99
N SER A 19 -37.40 29.04 -6.10
CA SER A 19 -36.10 28.54 -5.68
C SER A 19 -36.16 28.35 -4.17
N PRO A 20 -36.08 27.10 -3.64
CA PRO A 20 -35.94 26.91 -2.22
C PRO A 20 -34.69 27.68 -1.81
N LYS A 21 -34.81 28.60 -0.85
CA LYS A 21 -33.64 29.16 -0.17
C LYS A 21 -32.76 27.97 0.16
N ALA A 22 -31.50 28.01 -0.28
CA ALA A 22 -30.50 27.03 0.09
C ALA A 22 -30.14 27.21 1.57
N GLU A 23 -31.13 27.01 2.44
CA GLU A 23 -30.98 26.76 3.87
C GLU A 23 -31.13 25.26 4.08
N LEU A 24 -30.26 24.52 3.40
CA LEU A 24 -29.72 23.31 3.99
C LEU A 24 -28.24 23.62 4.14
N GLY A 25 -27.87 24.09 5.32
CA GLY A 25 -26.50 23.95 5.76
C GLY A 25 -26.10 22.51 5.43
N LEU A 26 -25.08 22.36 4.58
CA LEU A 26 -24.42 21.09 4.44
C LEU A 26 -24.19 20.59 5.87
N PRO A 27 -24.63 19.37 6.23
CA PRO A 27 -24.32 18.84 7.55
C PRO A 27 -22.83 19.04 7.75
N GLU A 28 -22.44 19.61 8.90
CA GLU A 28 -21.05 19.75 9.30
C GLU A 28 -20.33 18.48 8.87
N ALA A 29 -19.28 18.63 8.07
CA ALA A 29 -18.49 17.49 7.62
C ALA A 29 -18.09 16.74 8.88
N GLN A 30 -18.74 15.59 9.10
CA GLN A 30 -18.46 14.74 10.24
C GLN A 30 -16.97 14.49 10.17
N ALA A 31 -16.23 14.95 11.19
CA ALA A 31 -14.80 14.79 11.28
C ALA A 31 -14.49 13.36 10.87
N GLY A 32 -13.79 13.20 9.73
CA GLY A 32 -13.66 11.93 9.04
C GLY A 32 -13.37 10.86 10.06
N HIS A 33 -14.35 9.99 10.32
CA HIS A 33 -14.19 8.93 11.30
C HIS A 33 -12.96 8.14 10.84
N ASN A 34 -11.92 8.17 11.66
CA ASN A 34 -10.66 7.45 11.49
C ASN A 34 -9.56 8.16 10.68
N LEU A 35 -9.16 9.37 11.10
CA LEU A 35 -7.93 10.02 10.63
C LEU A 35 -6.68 9.14 10.84
N GLU A 36 -6.64 8.31 11.89
CA GLU A 36 -5.55 7.33 12.10
C GLU A 36 -5.51 6.21 11.04
N ALA A 37 -6.65 5.86 10.42
CA ALA A 37 -6.69 4.88 9.33
C ALA A 37 -6.34 5.48 7.96
N MET A 38 -6.29 6.81 7.84
CA MET A 38 -5.89 7.53 6.63
C MET A 38 -4.45 8.07 6.72
N GLU A 39 -3.62 7.47 7.56
CA GLU A 39 -2.19 7.71 7.48
C GLU A 39 -1.68 7.13 6.15
N LEU A 40 -1.18 8.02 5.27
CA LEU A 40 -0.43 7.65 4.08
C LEU A 40 0.75 6.79 4.54
N LEU A 41 0.59 5.47 4.38
CA LEU A 41 1.67 4.54 4.59
C LEU A 41 2.69 4.79 3.49
N SER A 42 3.71 5.60 3.81
CA SER A 42 4.94 5.57 3.06
C SER A 42 5.45 4.14 3.15
N GLU A 43 5.65 3.50 2.00
CA GLU A 43 6.51 2.33 1.96
C GLU A 43 7.79 2.69 2.72
N GLU A 44 8.21 1.82 3.64
CA GLU A 44 9.51 1.89 4.29
C GLU A 44 10.57 1.63 3.21
N SER A 45 10.73 2.59 2.30
CA SER A 45 11.87 2.60 1.42
C SER A 45 13.07 2.75 2.34
N ILE A 46 13.99 1.80 2.27
CA ILE A 46 15.31 1.97 2.86
C ILE A 46 15.94 3.11 2.06
N VAL A 47 15.69 4.35 2.48
CA VAL A 47 16.33 5.53 1.91
C VAL A 47 17.79 5.43 2.32
N VAL A 48 18.59 4.78 1.47
CA VAL A 48 20.03 4.87 1.59
C VAL A 48 20.34 6.32 1.24
N GLY A 49 20.60 7.15 2.25
CA GLY A 49 20.93 8.56 2.07
C GLY A 49 22.18 8.74 1.22
N ALA A 50 22.24 9.84 0.46
CA ALA A 50 23.45 10.26 -0.23
C ALA A 50 24.59 10.43 0.80
N ARG A 51 25.83 10.13 0.41
CA ARG A 51 26.99 10.49 1.23
C ARG A 51 27.06 12.02 1.34
N ALA A 52 27.54 12.54 2.46
CA ALA A 52 27.80 13.97 2.60
C ALA A 52 28.68 14.45 1.43
N ASP A 53 28.35 15.62 0.88
CA ASP A 53 29.05 16.26 -0.26
C ASP A 53 29.00 15.46 -1.58
N CYS A 54 27.97 14.64 -1.80
CA CYS A 54 27.74 13.96 -3.07
C CYS A 54 26.30 14.15 -3.58
N LEU A 55 26.16 14.48 -4.86
CA LEU A 55 24.91 14.36 -5.61
C LEU A 55 24.68 12.90 -6.02
N ARG A 56 23.59 12.30 -5.54
CA ARG A 56 23.18 10.94 -5.90
C ARG A 56 22.20 10.95 -7.09
N ILE A 57 22.50 10.15 -8.11
CA ILE A 57 21.70 9.99 -9.32
C ILE A 57 21.22 8.54 -9.44
N GLY A 58 19.90 8.33 -9.56
CA GLY A 58 19.27 7.02 -9.67
C GLY A 58 17.84 7.01 -9.08
N PRO A 59 17.26 5.82 -8.81
CA PRO A 59 17.85 4.51 -9.04
C PRO A 59 17.79 4.09 -10.52
N PHE A 60 18.84 3.44 -11.01
CA PHE A 60 18.82 2.74 -12.29
C PHE A 60 18.38 1.29 -12.07
N SER A 61 17.37 0.83 -12.79
CA SER A 61 16.81 -0.52 -12.68
C SER A 61 17.55 -1.57 -13.52
N THR A 62 18.44 -1.14 -14.42
CA THR A 62 19.21 -2.03 -15.30
C THR A 62 20.65 -1.55 -15.48
N GLU A 63 21.57 -2.47 -15.77
CA GLU A 63 22.97 -2.11 -16.08
C GLU A 63 23.08 -1.25 -17.35
N GLN A 64 22.16 -1.41 -18.30
CA GLN A 64 22.14 -0.61 -19.53
C GLN A 64 21.87 0.87 -19.26
N THR A 65 20.83 1.16 -18.45
CA THR A 65 20.48 2.55 -18.10
C THR A 65 21.53 3.17 -17.19
N LEU A 66 22.11 2.39 -16.27
CA LEU A 66 23.28 2.79 -15.48
C LEU A 66 24.48 3.16 -16.36
N SER A 67 24.82 2.31 -17.33
CA SER A 67 25.97 2.53 -18.23
C SER A 67 25.78 3.77 -19.10
N ALA A 68 24.57 3.99 -19.60
CA ALA A 68 24.22 5.20 -20.36
C ALA A 68 24.38 6.47 -19.49
N GLY A 69 23.83 6.47 -18.26
CA GLY A 69 23.96 7.58 -17.32
C GLY A 69 25.42 7.85 -16.93
N ARG A 70 26.20 6.79 -16.67
CA ARG A 70 27.63 6.88 -16.36
C ARG A 70 28.40 7.54 -17.50
N ARG A 71 28.18 7.11 -18.74
CA ARG A 71 28.85 7.68 -19.93
C ARG A 71 28.52 9.17 -20.07
N LEU A 72 27.27 9.56 -19.87
CA LEU A 72 26.85 10.96 -19.96
C LEU A 72 27.63 11.84 -18.95
N LEU A 73 27.74 11.38 -17.70
CA LEU A 73 28.40 12.14 -16.64
C LEU A 73 29.92 12.16 -16.80
N VAL A 74 30.54 11.03 -17.17
CA VAL A 74 31.99 10.98 -17.49
C VAL A 74 32.33 11.90 -18.65
N ASN A 75 31.52 11.91 -19.71
CA ASN A 75 31.73 12.80 -20.86
C ASN A 75 31.60 14.29 -20.49
N LYS A 76 30.97 14.61 -19.36
CA LYS A 76 30.88 15.96 -18.80
C LYS A 76 32.00 16.28 -17.79
N GLY A 77 32.92 15.35 -17.55
CA GLY A 77 34.08 15.53 -16.68
C GLY A 77 33.87 15.14 -15.22
N TYR A 78 32.72 14.55 -14.87
CA TYR A 78 32.44 14.16 -13.48
C TYR A 78 33.16 12.87 -13.08
N GLY A 79 33.80 12.87 -11.91
CA GLY A 79 34.21 11.65 -11.19
C GLY A 79 33.00 10.96 -10.58
N LEU A 80 32.96 9.62 -10.58
CA LEU A 80 31.76 8.86 -10.18
C LEU A 80 32.13 7.70 -9.24
N ALA A 81 31.33 7.52 -8.19
CA ALA A 81 31.31 6.31 -7.38
C ALA A 81 29.99 5.55 -7.59
N GLN A 82 30.06 4.26 -7.89
CA GLN A 82 28.86 3.43 -8.04
C GLN A 82 28.46 2.84 -6.69
N GLN A 83 27.16 2.83 -6.40
CA GLN A 83 26.57 2.08 -5.30
C GLN A 83 25.51 1.13 -5.84
N ARG A 84 25.42 -0.07 -5.25
CA ARG A 84 24.41 -1.07 -5.56
C ARG A 84 23.61 -1.32 -4.29
N THR A 85 22.31 -1.09 -4.36
CA THR A 85 21.38 -1.30 -3.25
C THR A 85 20.32 -2.31 -3.68
N ALA A 86 20.00 -3.26 -2.80
CA ALA A 86 18.78 -4.05 -2.94
C ALA A 86 17.69 -3.33 -2.14
N ALA A 87 16.71 -2.75 -2.83
CA ALA A 87 15.53 -2.23 -2.15
C ALA A 87 14.60 -3.40 -1.80
N ARG A 88 14.02 -3.36 -0.61
CA ARG A 88 12.96 -4.29 -0.21
C ARG A 88 11.68 -3.49 -0.13
N GLU A 89 10.66 -3.97 -0.82
CA GLU A 89 9.31 -3.44 -0.74
C GLU A 89 8.50 -4.36 0.15
N VAL A 90 8.08 -3.86 1.32
CA VAL A 90 7.17 -4.57 2.20
C VAL A 90 5.76 -4.34 1.67
N HIS A 91 5.12 -5.42 1.22
CA HIS A 91 3.76 -5.35 0.67
C HIS A 91 2.71 -5.52 1.76
N ALA A 92 2.88 -6.55 2.61
CA ALA A 92 1.90 -6.91 3.63
C ALA A 92 2.48 -7.83 4.71
N TYR A 93 1.72 -7.98 5.80
CA TYR A 93 1.88 -8.98 6.84
C TYR A 93 0.78 -10.03 6.68
N GLN A 94 1.15 -11.25 6.29
CA GLN A 94 0.21 -12.34 6.10
C GLN A 94 0.04 -13.11 7.40
N VAL A 95 -1.20 -13.40 7.78
CA VAL A 95 -1.49 -14.32 8.88
C VAL A 95 -1.84 -15.68 8.29
N LEU A 96 -1.02 -16.67 8.61
CA LEU A 96 -1.07 -18.01 8.07
C LEU A 96 -1.35 -19.02 9.17
N ALA A 97 -2.07 -20.09 8.86
CA ALA A 97 -2.23 -21.24 9.74
C ALA A 97 -1.56 -22.48 9.14
N GLY A 98 -0.81 -23.23 9.95
CA GLY A 98 0.01 -24.36 9.54
C GLY A 98 1.52 -24.11 9.68
N PRO A 99 2.38 -24.92 9.04
CA PRO A 99 2.03 -26.00 8.11
C PRO A 99 1.37 -27.20 8.80
N PHE A 100 0.37 -27.80 8.16
CA PHE A 100 -0.34 -28.97 8.65
C PHE A 100 0.27 -30.27 8.11
N ARG A 101 0.28 -31.32 8.94
CA ARG A 101 0.89 -32.62 8.60
C ARG A 101 0.07 -33.44 7.59
N SER A 102 -1.21 -33.16 7.43
CA SER A 102 -2.13 -33.87 6.52
C SER A 102 -3.29 -32.97 6.09
N ASP A 103 -3.98 -33.36 5.01
CA ASP A 103 -5.16 -32.63 4.54
C ASP A 103 -6.29 -32.66 5.59
N ILE A 104 -6.43 -33.79 6.28
CA ILE A 104 -7.39 -33.95 7.40
C ILE A 104 -7.10 -32.91 8.51
N ALA A 105 -5.82 -32.73 8.89
CA ALA A 105 -5.46 -31.75 9.91
C ALA A 105 -5.74 -30.31 9.46
N ARG A 106 -5.44 -29.99 8.19
CA ARG A 106 -5.75 -28.68 7.59
C ARG A 106 -7.26 -28.44 7.55
N ASP A 107 -8.04 -29.41 7.13
CA ASP A 107 -9.49 -29.28 6.95
C ASP A 107 -10.20 -29.17 8.30
N ASN A 108 -9.75 -29.90 9.33
CA ASN A 108 -10.22 -29.73 10.71
C ASN A 108 -9.90 -28.32 11.24
N ALA A 109 -8.69 -27.81 11.00
CA ALA A 109 -8.34 -26.44 11.37
C ALA A 109 -9.21 -25.41 10.63
N ARG A 110 -9.49 -25.64 9.34
CA ARG A 110 -10.39 -24.80 8.54
C ARG A 110 -11.79 -24.73 9.15
N MET A 111 -12.37 -25.86 9.54
CA MET A 111 -13.70 -25.89 10.16
C MET A 111 -13.73 -25.07 11.46
N ARG A 112 -12.75 -25.27 12.35
CA ARG A 112 -12.65 -24.51 13.61
C ARG A 112 -12.49 -22.99 13.38
N LEU A 113 -11.74 -22.59 12.35
CA LEU A 113 -11.59 -21.19 11.96
C LEU A 113 -12.91 -20.61 11.43
N GLN A 114 -13.64 -21.38 10.61
CA GLN A 114 -14.95 -20.96 10.07
C GLN A 114 -16.01 -20.81 11.16
N GLU A 115 -16.01 -21.67 12.19
CA GLU A 115 -16.88 -21.52 13.37
C GLU A 115 -16.62 -20.22 14.13
N LYS A 116 -15.40 -19.68 14.07
CA LYS A 116 -15.04 -18.35 14.57
C LYS A 116 -15.28 -17.21 13.58
N GLY A 117 -15.88 -17.49 12.43
CA GLY A 117 -16.12 -16.49 11.38
C GLY A 117 -14.86 -16.09 10.60
N VAL A 118 -13.80 -16.88 10.67
CA VAL A 118 -12.56 -16.63 9.92
C VAL A 118 -12.59 -17.40 8.61
N SER A 119 -12.64 -16.66 7.50
CA SER A 119 -12.47 -17.25 6.17
C SER A 119 -11.01 -17.62 5.91
N THR A 120 -10.80 -18.71 5.17
CA THR A 120 -9.47 -19.23 4.85
C THR A 120 -9.33 -19.49 3.36
N ARG A 121 -8.14 -19.30 2.82
CA ARG A 121 -7.77 -19.72 1.45
C ARG A 121 -6.56 -20.65 1.51
N ASP A 122 -6.46 -21.56 0.56
CA ASP A 122 -5.28 -22.42 0.45
C ASP A 122 -4.11 -21.62 -0.12
N LEU A 123 -2.96 -21.70 0.55
CA LEU A 123 -1.73 -21.10 0.07
C LEU A 123 -0.87 -22.18 -0.58
N ALA A 124 -0.69 -22.10 -1.90
CA ALA A 124 0.20 -22.99 -2.63
C ALA A 124 1.66 -22.61 -2.34
N TYR A 125 2.32 -23.38 -1.47
CA TYR A 125 3.73 -23.22 -1.17
C TYR A 125 4.41 -24.59 -1.11
N GLY A 126 4.83 -25.09 -2.28
CA GLY A 126 5.34 -26.47 -2.40
C GLY A 126 4.29 -27.50 -1.95
N ASP A 127 4.71 -28.48 -1.16
CA ASP A 127 3.84 -29.51 -0.57
C ASP A 127 3.26 -29.11 0.80
N ASP A 128 3.59 -27.91 1.30
CA ASP A 128 3.14 -27.42 2.59
C ASP A 128 1.63 -27.15 2.57
N LYS A 129 0.94 -27.74 3.54
CA LYS A 129 -0.50 -27.53 3.72
C LYS A 129 -0.69 -26.32 4.63
N ILE A 130 -0.86 -25.14 4.04
CA ILE A 130 -0.98 -23.86 4.75
C ILE A 130 -2.29 -23.17 4.35
N LEU A 131 -2.95 -22.57 5.34
CA LEU A 131 -4.11 -21.71 5.14
C LEU A 131 -3.70 -20.25 5.26
N LEU A 132 -3.98 -19.44 4.25
CA LEU A 132 -3.96 -17.98 4.34
C LEU A 132 -5.26 -17.52 5.01
N LEU A 133 -5.13 -16.80 6.12
CA LEU A 133 -6.26 -16.26 6.86
C LEU A 133 -6.58 -14.83 6.39
N ARG A 134 -5.58 -13.94 6.42
CA ARG A 134 -5.74 -12.52 6.05
C ARG A 134 -4.38 -11.85 5.83
N ASP A 135 -4.38 -10.79 5.03
CA ASP A 135 -3.25 -9.87 4.85
C ASP A 135 -3.53 -8.55 5.59
N TYR A 136 -2.52 -7.99 6.24
CA TYR A 136 -2.58 -6.71 6.95
C TYR A 136 -1.46 -5.78 6.48
N ALA A 137 -1.71 -4.48 6.46
CA ALA A 137 -0.66 -3.49 6.16
C ALA A 137 0.29 -3.27 7.34
N ARG A 138 -0.19 -3.44 8.59
CA ARG A 138 0.59 -3.20 9.82
C ARG A 138 0.85 -4.50 10.57
N LYS A 139 2.09 -4.68 11.05
CA LYS A 139 2.51 -5.84 11.85
C LYS A 139 1.65 -6.03 13.09
N SER A 140 1.42 -4.95 13.84
CA SER A 140 0.66 -4.98 15.10
C SER A 140 -0.78 -5.48 14.93
N GLN A 141 -1.42 -5.14 13.80
CA GLN A 141 -2.77 -5.64 13.50
C GLN A 141 -2.77 -7.13 13.15
N ALA A 142 -1.76 -7.58 12.39
CA ALA A 142 -1.58 -8.99 12.08
C ALA A 142 -1.33 -9.83 13.35
N GLU A 143 -0.49 -9.33 14.26
CA GLU A 143 -0.18 -9.98 15.53
C GLU A 143 -1.38 -10.00 16.48
N ALA A 144 -2.12 -8.89 16.58
CA ALA A 144 -3.35 -8.84 17.37
C ALA A 144 -4.40 -9.84 16.86
N PHE A 145 -4.54 -9.96 15.53
CA PHE A 145 -5.42 -10.96 14.94
C PHE A 145 -4.93 -12.39 15.20
N ALA A 146 -3.62 -12.66 15.06
CA ALA A 146 -3.06 -13.98 15.36
C ALA A 146 -3.31 -14.37 16.84
N ALA A 147 -3.05 -13.47 17.78
CA ALA A 147 -3.28 -13.70 19.20
C ALA A 147 -4.77 -13.96 19.53
N SER A 148 -5.70 -13.35 18.78
CA SER A 148 -7.13 -13.62 18.95
C SER A 148 -7.54 -15.07 18.64
N LEU A 149 -6.67 -15.82 17.95
CA LEU A 149 -6.86 -17.21 17.55
C LEU A 149 -6.13 -18.21 18.44
N ASP A 150 -5.36 -17.77 19.45
CA ASP A 150 -4.57 -18.65 20.32
C ASP A 150 -5.45 -19.70 21.03
N ALA A 151 -6.67 -19.32 21.41
CA ALA A 151 -7.65 -20.21 22.04
C ALA A 151 -8.11 -21.38 21.14
N LEU A 152 -7.84 -21.33 19.83
CA LEU A 152 -8.15 -22.41 18.91
C LEU A 152 -7.06 -23.49 18.88
N GLU A 153 -5.90 -23.29 19.52
CA GLU A 153 -4.79 -24.26 19.51
C GLU A 153 -4.36 -24.65 18.08
N ILE A 154 -4.54 -23.75 17.12
CA ILE A 154 -4.10 -23.92 15.73
C ILE A 154 -2.75 -23.21 15.60
N PRO A 155 -1.74 -23.81 14.94
CA PRO A 155 -0.49 -23.12 14.69
C PRO A 155 -0.74 -21.94 13.75
N VAL A 156 -0.66 -20.71 14.27
CA VAL A 156 -0.80 -19.47 13.49
C VAL A 156 0.52 -18.70 13.51
N LEU A 157 0.92 -18.16 12.36
CA LEU A 157 2.15 -17.39 12.22
C LEU A 157 1.90 -16.13 11.38
N VAL A 158 2.62 -15.06 11.74
CA VAL A 158 2.64 -13.81 10.96
C VAL A 158 3.89 -13.80 10.11
N LYS A 159 3.72 -13.78 8.77
CA LYS A 159 4.80 -13.75 7.80
C LYS A 159 4.86 -12.39 7.10
N LEU A 160 6.04 -11.77 7.09
CA LEU A 160 6.29 -10.59 6.28
C LEU A 160 6.34 -10.98 4.81
N GLN A 161 5.43 -10.42 4.00
CA GLN A 161 5.50 -10.49 2.55
C GLN A 161 6.30 -9.29 2.06
N ALA A 162 7.60 -9.51 1.86
CA ALA A 162 8.50 -8.56 1.24
C ALA A 162 8.89 -9.05 -0.16
N ARG A 163 8.89 -8.14 -1.12
CA ARG A 163 9.50 -8.35 -2.43
C ARG A 163 10.86 -7.68 -2.43
N THR A 164 11.90 -8.42 -2.82
CA THR A 164 13.17 -7.80 -3.19
C THR A 164 12.97 -7.12 -4.53
N LEU A 165 12.97 -5.80 -4.55
CA LEU A 165 13.16 -5.06 -5.79
C LEU A 165 14.61 -5.30 -6.20
N GLY A 166 14.81 -5.66 -7.47
CA GLY A 166 16.10 -6.07 -8.03
C GLY A 166 17.22 -5.06 -7.76
N PRO A 167 18.46 -5.35 -8.18
CA PRO A 167 19.57 -4.46 -7.87
C PRO A 167 19.30 -3.06 -8.44
N LEU A 168 19.09 -2.10 -7.54
CA LEU A 168 19.00 -0.69 -7.88
C LEU A 168 20.41 -0.13 -7.83
N TYR A 169 20.82 0.52 -8.92
CA TYR A 169 22.12 1.13 -9.02
C TYR A 169 22.02 2.63 -8.84
N TRP A 170 23.03 3.20 -8.21
CA TRP A 170 23.15 4.65 -8.00
C TRP A 170 24.54 5.10 -8.43
N LEU A 171 24.61 6.33 -8.92
CA LEU A 171 25.85 7.03 -9.21
C LEU A 171 25.96 8.21 -8.23
N ASP A 172 26.98 8.18 -7.39
CA ASP A 172 27.34 9.29 -6.51
C ASP A 172 28.38 10.16 -7.25
N VAL A 173 28.02 11.41 -7.49
CA VAL A 173 28.85 12.46 -8.08
C VAL A 173 29.31 13.36 -6.93
N PRO A 174 30.62 13.51 -6.68
CA PRO A 174 31.08 14.40 -5.62
C PRO A 174 30.74 15.86 -5.97
N ASP A 175 30.23 16.60 -4.98
CA ASP A 175 29.88 18.02 -5.05
C ASP A 175 31.11 18.88 -4.75
N VAL A 176 32.20 18.61 -5.48
CA VAL A 176 33.41 19.42 -5.44
C VAL A 176 33.75 19.84 -6.86
N VAL A 177 33.53 21.12 -7.12
CA VAL A 177 34.10 21.88 -8.24
C VAL A 177 35.47 22.40 -7.81
#